data_AF-A0A259SCD5-F1
#
_entry.id   AF-A0A259SCD5-F1
#
_cell.length_a   1.000
_cell.length_b   1.000
_cell.length_c   1.000
_cell.angle_alpha   90.00
_cell.angle_beta   90.00
_cell.angle_gamma   90.00
#
_symmetry.space_group_name_H-M   'P 1'
#
loop_
_entity.id
_entity.type
_entity.pdbx_description
1 polymer ?
#
loop_
_entity_poly.entity_id
_entity_poly.type
_entity_poly.pdbx_seq_one_letter_code
_entity_poly.pdbx_strand_id
1 'polypeptide(L)'
;MDGFAAVDFGFAREVLQRGIAALYLIAFVSTLNQFRALLGEHGLLPAPELLAWAGSSPRARRLLRPTLFLRVRYTDRRLVALCVAGIVLSAALVAGLPQLAPPWVPMSCFLLLWLGYMSISSIGQTFYGFGWEMLLLEAGFLAAFLGSASQPPPTLVIVLFWWLVIRLEFGAGMIKIRGGREWRDLTALMYHHETQPMPGPLSRQAHLLPPWFHRLEVIGNHVAQLGAPWLLLAPILGLWIPAPLPAIVGAAGAGVVIATQLWLVLTGNFAWLNWATIVIAFSAVGIPTGAPRHAPTVPPWSIDGLSLPWCAVTSAVAVLYVWLSVPAVRNL
;
A
#
# COMPACT_ATOMS: atom_id res chain seq x y z
N MET A 1 -22.13 1.05 1.24
CA MET A 1 -21.66 2.43 0.96
C MET A 1 -22.85 3.34 0.89
N ASP A 2 -22.72 4.54 1.42
CA ASP A 2 -23.77 5.55 1.40
C ASP A 2 -23.15 6.91 1.11
N GLY A 3 -23.33 7.40 -0.12
CA GLY A 3 -22.73 8.66 -0.57
C GLY A 3 -21.23 8.74 -0.26
N PHE A 4 -20.86 9.70 0.59
CA PHE A 4 -19.48 9.95 0.99
C PHE A 4 -18.96 9.00 2.09
N ALA A 5 -19.82 8.22 2.73
CA ALA A 5 -19.49 7.32 3.83
C ALA A 5 -19.54 5.83 3.44
N ALA A 6 -18.40 5.15 3.60
CA ALA A 6 -18.33 3.70 3.43
C ALA A 6 -18.64 2.97 4.76
N VAL A 7 -19.88 3.10 5.25
CA VAL A 7 -20.30 2.64 6.59
C VAL A 7 -19.96 1.16 6.87
N ASP A 8 -20.08 0.29 5.87
CA ASP A 8 -19.77 -1.15 5.99
C ASP A 8 -18.26 -1.47 5.99
N PHE A 9 -17.39 -0.49 5.76
CA PHE A 9 -15.94 -0.66 5.57
C PHE A 9 -15.12 -0.26 6.80
N GLY A 10 -15.75 -0.18 7.97
CA GLY A 10 -15.04 0.09 9.23
C GLY A 10 -13.95 -0.94 9.54
N PHE A 11 -14.22 -2.23 9.29
CA PHE A 11 -13.22 -3.30 9.44
C PHE A 11 -12.05 -3.12 8.46
N ALA A 12 -12.34 -2.85 7.19
CA ALA A 12 -11.33 -2.56 6.18
C ALA A 12 -10.42 -1.41 6.63
N ARG A 13 -10.98 -0.31 7.16
CA ARG A 13 -10.18 0.80 7.69
C ARG A 13 -9.21 0.34 8.78
N GLU A 14 -9.67 -0.43 9.76
CA GLU A 14 -8.81 -0.88 10.85
C GLU A 14 -7.65 -1.74 10.34
N VAL A 15 -7.92 -2.68 9.43
CA VAL A 15 -6.89 -3.52 8.82
C VAL A 15 -5.90 -2.68 8.00
N LEU A 16 -6.40 -1.73 7.19
CA LEU A 16 -5.57 -0.83 6.40
C LEU A 16 -4.66 0.02 7.30
N GLN A 17 -5.23 0.75 8.26
CA GLN A 17 -4.44 1.64 9.12
C GLN A 17 -3.43 0.85 9.96
N ARG A 18 -3.86 -0.19 10.67
CA ARG A 18 -2.96 -0.95 11.56
C ARG A 18 -1.96 -1.78 10.76
N GLY A 19 -2.38 -2.39 9.66
CA GLY A 19 -1.52 -3.16 8.78
C GLY A 19 -0.44 -2.30 8.11
N ILE A 20 -0.82 -1.16 7.53
CA ILE A 20 0.15 -0.22 6.91
C ILE A 20 1.09 0.34 7.97
N ALA A 21 0.59 0.67 9.18
CA ALA A 21 1.44 1.09 10.29
C ALA A 21 2.42 -0.01 10.72
N ALA A 22 2.01 -1.28 10.75
CA ALA A 22 2.90 -2.39 11.05
C ALA A 22 3.99 -2.56 9.99
N LEU A 23 3.67 -2.33 8.71
CA LEU A 23 4.67 -2.31 7.63
C LEU A 23 5.66 -1.15 7.78
N TYR A 24 5.19 0.05 8.13
CA TYR A 24 6.09 1.15 8.48
C TYR A 24 6.99 0.81 9.66
N LEU A 25 6.44 0.20 10.72
CA LEU A 25 7.21 -0.22 11.89
C LEU A 25 8.36 -1.15 11.47
N ILE A 26 8.05 -2.20 10.70
CA ILE A 26 9.06 -3.14 10.17
C ILE A 26 10.09 -2.40 9.31
N ALA A 27 9.64 -1.49 8.43
CA ALA A 27 10.52 -0.75 7.53
C ALA A 27 11.48 0.19 8.28
N PHE A 28 11.01 0.88 9.34
CA PHE A 28 11.88 1.72 10.18
C PHE A 28 12.83 0.89 11.05
N VAL A 29 12.39 -0.26 11.58
CA VAL A 29 13.28 -1.21 12.29
C VAL A 29 14.36 -1.75 11.35
N SER A 30 13.98 -2.14 10.13
CA SER A 30 14.93 -2.59 9.11
C SER A 30 15.96 -1.50 8.78
N THR A 31 15.49 -0.28 8.54
CA THR A 31 16.34 0.90 8.26
C THR A 31 17.29 1.18 9.43
N LEU A 32 16.81 1.17 10.67
CA LEU A 32 17.64 1.41 11.86
C LEU A 32 18.82 0.44 11.97
N ASN A 33 18.58 -0.82 11.61
CA ASN A 33 19.57 -1.90 11.71
C ASN A 33 20.55 -1.93 10.53
N GLN A 34 20.09 -1.62 9.31
CA GLN A 34 20.87 -1.88 8.10
C GLN A 34 21.38 -0.61 7.40
N PHE A 35 20.63 0.49 7.46
CA PHE A 35 20.89 1.66 6.60
C PHE A 35 22.28 2.26 6.83
N ARG A 36 22.77 2.32 8.08
CA ARG A 36 24.09 2.90 8.36
C ARG A 36 25.24 2.14 7.66
N ALA A 37 25.16 0.81 7.63
CA ALA A 37 26.16 -0.01 6.93
C ALA A 37 26.06 0.13 5.41
N LEU A 38 24.84 0.27 4.88
CA LEU A 38 24.61 0.35 3.44
C LEU A 38 24.87 1.75 2.87
N LEU A 39 24.36 2.79 3.54
CA LEU A 39 24.16 4.14 3.01
C LEU A 39 24.49 5.23 4.04
N GLY A 40 25.03 4.87 5.21
CA GLY A 40 25.40 5.80 6.27
C GLY A 40 26.56 6.73 5.91
N GLU A 41 27.05 7.49 6.88
CA GLU A 41 28.20 8.39 6.69
C GLU A 41 29.46 7.67 6.19
N HIS A 42 29.59 6.39 6.52
CA HIS A 42 30.68 5.50 6.10
C HIS A 42 30.14 4.18 5.48
N GLY A 43 28.95 4.23 4.89
CA GLY A 43 28.32 3.06 4.26
C GLY A 43 28.96 2.66 2.93
N LEU A 44 28.47 1.57 2.34
CA LEU A 44 28.90 1.11 1.00
C LEU A 44 28.62 2.13 -0.11
N LEU A 45 27.49 2.83 -0.02
CA LEU A 45 27.08 3.91 -0.92
C LEU A 45 26.70 5.16 -0.09
N PRO A 46 27.66 5.95 0.41
CA PRO A 46 27.38 6.99 1.39
C PRO A 46 26.33 8.02 0.94
N ALA A 47 25.23 8.15 1.68
CA ALA A 47 24.21 9.16 1.41
C ALA A 47 24.73 10.62 1.40
N PRO A 48 25.76 11.01 2.20
CA PRO A 48 26.36 12.34 2.09
C PRO A 48 26.90 12.66 0.69
N GLU A 49 27.44 11.68 -0.04
CA GLU A 49 27.98 11.90 -1.38
C GLU A 49 26.86 12.17 -2.39
N LEU A 50 25.76 11.42 -2.31
CA LEU A 50 24.55 11.66 -3.11
C LEU A 50 23.96 13.05 -2.83
N LEU A 51 23.90 13.44 -1.56
CA LEU A 51 23.38 14.76 -1.15
C LEU A 51 24.30 15.90 -1.58
N ALA A 52 25.62 15.71 -1.54
CA ALA A 52 26.60 16.66 -2.05
C ALA A 52 26.47 16.82 -3.57
N TRP A 53 26.33 15.72 -4.31
CA TRP A 53 26.05 15.74 -5.75
C TRP A 53 24.72 16.47 -6.05
N ALA A 54 23.65 16.17 -5.32
CA ALA A 54 22.37 16.86 -5.48
C ALA A 54 22.46 18.35 -5.14
N GLY A 55 23.41 18.74 -4.28
CA GLY A 55 23.73 20.13 -3.96
C GLY A 55 24.51 20.88 -5.05
N SER A 56 25.20 20.17 -5.95
CA SER A 56 26.10 20.77 -6.94
C SER A 56 25.40 21.62 -8.00
N SER A 57 24.14 21.33 -8.31
CA SER A 57 23.36 22.11 -9.30
C SER A 57 21.85 22.01 -9.06
N PRO A 58 21.06 23.01 -9.51
CA PRO A 58 19.60 22.94 -9.47
C PRO A 58 19.04 21.74 -10.24
N ARG A 59 19.72 21.32 -11.31
CA ARG A 59 19.33 20.14 -12.11
C ARG A 59 19.50 18.85 -11.31
N ALA A 60 20.66 18.65 -10.67
CA ALA A 60 20.92 17.48 -9.84
C ALA A 60 19.91 17.39 -8.68
N ARG A 61 19.62 18.54 -8.04
CA ARG A 61 18.60 18.60 -6.97
C ARG A 61 17.21 18.14 -7.41
N ARG A 62 16.80 18.45 -8.65
CA ARG A 62 15.48 18.03 -9.19
C ARG A 62 15.40 16.55 -9.54
N LEU A 63 16.55 15.89 -9.76
CA LEU A 63 16.60 14.45 -10.00
C LEU A 63 16.45 13.65 -8.71
N LEU A 64 16.82 14.24 -7.57
CA LEU A 64 16.61 13.61 -6.27
C LEU A 64 15.14 13.74 -5.86
N ARG A 65 14.56 12.62 -5.44
CA ARG A 65 13.22 12.59 -4.86
C ARG A 65 13.17 13.44 -3.57
N PRO A 66 12.01 14.01 -3.20
CA PRO A 66 11.89 14.83 -1.99
C PRO A 66 12.44 14.14 -0.74
N THR A 67 13.28 14.85 0.03
CA THR A 67 13.83 14.36 1.30
C THR A 67 14.08 15.51 2.27
N LEU A 68 13.86 15.27 3.56
CA LEU A 68 14.22 16.18 4.64
C LEU A 68 15.72 16.45 4.70
N PHE A 69 16.55 15.50 4.23
CA PHE A 69 18.00 15.60 4.30
C PHE A 69 18.63 16.62 3.33
N LEU A 70 17.83 17.20 2.43
CA LEU A 70 18.22 18.37 1.63
C LEU A 70 18.13 19.68 2.42
N ARG A 71 17.28 19.74 3.45
CA ARG A 71 17.09 20.93 4.30
C ARG A 71 17.86 20.82 5.60
N VAL A 72 17.97 19.61 6.13
CA VAL A 72 18.69 19.31 7.37
C VAL A 72 19.86 18.40 7.01
N ARG A 73 21.09 18.80 7.36
CA ARG A 73 22.29 17.99 7.06
C ARG A 73 22.11 16.54 7.54
N TYR A 74 22.37 15.57 6.66
CA TYR A 74 22.38 14.16 7.03
C TYR A 74 23.52 13.87 8.03
N THR A 75 23.20 13.09 9.06
CA THR A 75 24.15 12.38 9.92
C THR A 75 23.51 11.07 10.36
N ASP A 76 24.31 10.07 10.69
CA ASP A 76 23.77 8.77 11.13
C ASP A 76 22.94 8.91 12.42
N ARG A 77 23.29 9.86 13.29
CA ARG A 77 22.51 10.17 14.50
C ARG A 77 21.11 10.71 14.17
N ARG A 78 21.00 11.57 13.15
CA ARG A 78 19.71 12.14 12.72
C ARG A 78 18.85 11.09 12.04
N LEU A 79 19.45 10.20 11.26
CA LEU A 79 18.76 9.03 10.72
C LEU A 79 18.23 8.12 11.83
N VAL A 80 19.04 7.81 12.84
CA VAL A 80 18.62 7.00 13.99
C VAL A 80 17.44 7.67 14.71
N ALA A 81 17.52 8.98 14.97
CA ALA A 81 16.41 9.72 15.59
C ALA A 81 15.12 9.66 14.74
N LEU A 82 15.24 9.81 13.42
CA LEU A 82 14.10 9.67 12.49
C LEU A 82 13.50 8.25 12.55
N CYS A 83 14.34 7.22 12.56
CA CYS A 83 13.88 5.84 12.65
C CYS A 83 13.19 5.54 13.98
N VAL A 84 13.76 5.99 15.11
CA VAL A 84 13.14 5.82 16.44
C VAL A 84 11.80 6.54 16.52
N ALA A 85 11.72 7.77 16.01
CA ALA A 85 10.45 8.49 15.93
C ALA A 85 9.41 7.75 15.06
N GLY A 86 9.84 7.23 13.91
CA GLY A 86 9.01 6.40 13.03
C GLY A 86 8.52 5.12 13.71
N ILE A 87 9.38 4.43 14.46
CA ILE A 87 9.05 3.22 15.24
C ILE A 87 8.00 3.54 16.31
N VAL A 88 8.21 4.57 17.12
CA VAL A 88 7.26 4.95 18.18
C VAL A 88 5.89 5.32 17.59
N LEU A 89 5.89 6.13 16.53
CA LEU A 89 4.68 6.61 15.89
C LEU A 89 3.89 5.49 15.20
N SER A 90 4.59 4.59 14.50
CA SER A 90 3.98 3.42 13.87
C SER A 90 3.47 2.42 14.91
N ALA A 91 4.20 2.16 16.00
CA ALA A 91 3.72 1.31 17.09
C ALA A 91 2.44 1.87 17.75
N ALA A 92 2.36 3.20 17.95
CA ALA A 92 1.16 3.84 18.47
C ALA A 92 -0.06 3.67 17.53
N LEU A 93 0.15 3.79 16.22
CA LEU A 93 -0.87 3.54 15.20
C LEU A 93 -1.30 2.06 15.14
N VAL A 94 -0.37 1.12 15.29
CA VAL A 94 -0.68 -0.32 15.38
C VAL A 94 -1.55 -0.60 16.61
N ALA A 95 -1.20 0.00 17.76
CA ALA A 95 -1.98 -0.09 18.99
C ALA A 95 -3.38 0.55 18.86
N GLY A 96 -3.55 1.48 17.91
CA GLY A 96 -4.82 2.15 17.64
C GLY A 96 -5.00 3.45 18.42
N LEU A 97 -3.97 3.96 19.10
CA LEU A 97 -4.10 5.12 19.98
C LEU A 97 -4.47 6.39 19.21
N PRO A 98 -3.80 6.76 18.10
CA PRO A 98 -4.21 7.90 17.28
C PRO A 98 -5.63 7.78 16.72
N GLN A 99 -6.10 6.55 16.45
CA GLN A 99 -7.42 6.29 15.88
C GLN A 99 -8.57 6.54 16.86
N LEU A 100 -8.28 6.64 18.17
CA LEU A 100 -9.25 7.05 19.19
C LEU A 100 -9.47 8.58 19.24
N ALA A 101 -8.53 9.33 18.67
CA ALA A 101 -8.58 10.78 18.60
C ALA A 101 -9.34 11.29 17.34
N PRO A 102 -9.55 12.61 17.21
CA PRO A 102 -10.14 13.19 16.01
C PRO A 102 -9.36 12.83 14.73
N PRO A 103 -10.01 12.80 13.55
CA PRO A 103 -9.44 12.25 12.31
C PRO A 103 -8.16 12.93 11.81
N TRP A 104 -7.91 14.18 12.19
CA TRP A 104 -6.67 14.88 11.85
C TRP A 104 -5.43 14.34 12.59
N VAL A 105 -5.61 13.64 13.72
CA VAL A 105 -4.51 13.03 14.48
C VAL A 105 -3.91 11.84 13.72
N PRO A 106 -4.65 10.76 13.37
CA PRO A 106 -4.08 9.67 12.60
C PRO A 106 -3.60 10.15 11.21
N MET A 107 -4.29 11.13 10.60
CA MET A 107 -3.81 11.78 9.37
C MET A 107 -2.40 12.34 9.55
N SER A 108 -2.19 13.15 10.59
CA SER A 108 -0.89 13.74 10.87
C SER A 108 0.17 12.68 11.13
N CYS A 109 -0.18 11.61 11.88
CA CYS A 109 0.74 10.50 12.14
C CYS A 109 1.16 9.81 10.84
N PHE A 110 0.23 9.44 9.95
CA PHE A 110 0.56 8.81 8.67
C PHE A 110 1.34 9.74 7.74
N LEU A 111 1.02 11.03 7.68
CA LEU A 111 1.79 11.99 6.87
C LEU A 111 3.22 12.18 7.40
N LEU A 112 3.43 12.12 8.71
CA LEU A 112 4.77 12.13 9.32
C LEU A 112 5.54 10.85 9.01
N LEU A 113 4.92 9.67 9.10
CA LEU A 113 5.52 8.41 8.67
C LEU A 113 5.88 8.43 7.18
N TRP A 114 4.95 8.89 6.34
CA TRP A 114 5.14 9.04 4.91
C TRP A 114 6.32 9.96 4.59
N LEU A 115 6.37 11.15 5.18
CA LEU A 115 7.46 12.11 4.96
C LEU A 115 8.81 11.59 5.46
N GLY A 116 8.81 10.95 6.63
CA GLY A 116 10.00 10.35 7.22
C GLY A 116 10.56 9.22 6.36
N TYR A 117 9.69 8.31 5.93
CA TYR A 117 10.09 7.19 5.08
C TYR A 117 10.46 7.63 3.67
N MET A 118 9.75 8.60 3.10
CA MET A 118 10.09 9.22 1.82
C MET A 118 11.52 9.77 1.89
N SER A 119 11.86 10.43 3.00
CA SER A 119 13.20 11.00 3.20
C SER A 119 14.30 9.96 3.19
N ILE A 120 14.04 8.75 3.70
CA ILE A 120 14.95 7.60 3.68
C ILE A 120 15.02 7.01 2.27
N SER A 121 13.87 6.66 1.67
CA SER A 121 13.81 6.02 0.35
C SER A 121 14.46 6.88 -0.75
N SER A 122 14.34 8.20 -0.66
CA SER A 122 14.88 9.15 -1.63
C SER A 122 16.40 9.14 -1.68
N ILE A 123 17.08 8.78 -0.59
CA ILE A 123 18.54 8.65 -0.51
C ILE A 123 19.00 7.19 -0.48
N GLY A 124 18.07 6.24 -0.64
CA GLY A 124 18.33 4.82 -0.48
C GLY A 124 19.02 4.13 -1.67
N GLN A 125 19.25 4.86 -2.77
CA GLN A 125 19.98 4.41 -3.96
C GLN A 125 19.54 3.01 -4.43
N THR A 126 20.49 2.12 -4.76
CA THR A 126 20.22 0.76 -5.25
C THR A 126 19.44 -0.09 -4.26
N PHE A 127 19.68 0.08 -2.95
CA PHE A 127 19.06 -0.76 -1.91
C PHE A 127 17.56 -0.50 -1.73
N TYR A 128 17.09 0.72 -2.06
CA TYR A 128 15.68 1.12 -1.99
C TYR A 128 15.08 1.36 -3.39
N GLY A 129 15.69 0.79 -4.44
CA GLY A 129 15.28 1.00 -5.84
C GLY A 129 14.02 0.23 -6.26
N PHE A 130 13.54 -0.69 -5.42
CA PHE A 130 12.45 -1.60 -5.77
C PHE A 130 11.05 -1.00 -5.52
N GLY A 131 10.04 -1.54 -6.23
CA GLY A 131 8.69 -1.00 -6.25
C GLY A 131 7.94 -1.01 -4.91
N TRP A 132 8.29 -1.91 -3.99
CA TRP A 132 7.63 -2.04 -2.69
C TRP A 132 7.85 -0.85 -1.75
N GLU A 133 8.94 -0.09 -1.94
CA GLU A 133 9.18 1.17 -1.23
C GLU A 133 8.14 2.22 -1.59
N MET A 134 7.88 2.36 -2.90
CA MET A 134 6.90 3.30 -3.43
C MET A 134 5.47 2.89 -3.09
N LEU A 135 5.19 1.58 -3.08
CA LEU A 135 3.89 1.06 -2.65
C LEU A 135 3.59 1.41 -1.18
N LEU A 136 4.55 1.23 -0.27
CA LEU A 136 4.37 1.56 1.15
C LEU A 136 4.11 3.07 1.35
N LEU A 137 4.81 3.91 0.59
CA LEU A 137 4.59 5.35 0.59
C LEU A 137 3.21 5.72 0.06
N GLU A 138 2.80 5.16 -1.08
CA GLU A 138 1.49 5.43 -1.67
C GLU A 138 0.35 4.95 -0.75
N ALA A 139 0.46 3.75 -0.19
CA ALA A 139 -0.50 3.21 0.77
C ALA A 139 -0.54 4.04 2.07
N GLY A 140 0.61 4.46 2.60
CA GLY A 140 0.70 5.31 3.79
C GLY A 140 0.09 6.69 3.60
N PHE A 141 0.29 7.28 2.42
CA PHE A 141 -0.35 8.54 2.06
C PHE A 141 -1.88 8.40 2.03
N LEU A 142 -2.41 7.35 1.37
CA LEU A 142 -3.86 7.10 1.37
C LEU A 142 -4.41 6.80 2.77
N ALA A 143 -3.67 6.07 3.60
CA ALA A 143 -4.08 5.72 4.96
C ALA A 143 -4.28 6.95 5.86
N ALA A 144 -3.55 8.05 5.60
CA ALA A 144 -3.73 9.32 6.30
C ALA A 144 -5.17 9.86 6.17
N PHE A 145 -5.87 9.55 5.08
CA PHE A 145 -7.19 10.10 4.79
C PHE A 145 -8.34 9.14 5.12
N LEU A 146 -8.07 8.00 5.76
CA LEU A 146 -9.10 7.03 6.17
C LEU A 146 -9.94 7.48 7.40
N GLY A 147 -9.50 8.50 8.11
CA GLY A 147 -10.20 9.05 9.28
C GLY A 147 -9.89 8.31 10.58
N SER A 148 -10.80 8.40 11.56
CA SER A 148 -10.66 7.81 12.90
C SER A 148 -11.94 7.13 13.36
N ALA A 149 -11.94 6.51 14.55
CA ALA A 149 -13.09 5.82 15.12
C ALA A 149 -14.34 6.69 15.29
N SER A 150 -14.20 8.02 15.35
CA SER A 150 -15.30 8.95 15.57
C SER A 150 -16.19 9.21 14.33
N GLN A 151 -15.83 8.67 13.16
CA GLN A 151 -16.57 8.88 11.91
C GLN A 151 -16.46 7.65 10.99
N PRO A 152 -17.36 7.45 10.02
CA PRO A 152 -17.22 6.38 9.03
C PRO A 152 -15.98 6.61 8.13
N PRO A 153 -15.43 5.56 7.49
CA PRO A 153 -14.37 5.74 6.51
C PRO A 153 -14.91 6.45 5.25
N PRO A 154 -14.14 7.37 4.63
CA PRO A 154 -14.57 8.04 3.40
C PRO A 154 -14.62 7.09 2.21
N THR A 155 -15.76 7.08 1.50
CA THR A 155 -15.97 6.26 0.30
C THR A 155 -14.86 6.44 -0.73
N LEU A 156 -14.50 7.70 -1.02
CA LEU A 156 -13.48 8.00 -2.03
C LEU A 156 -12.12 7.37 -1.68
N VAL A 157 -11.69 7.43 -0.43
CA VAL A 157 -10.38 6.89 -0.02
C VAL A 157 -10.37 5.36 -0.11
N ILE A 158 -11.47 4.70 0.25
CA ILE A 158 -11.64 3.25 0.05
C ILE A 158 -11.55 2.89 -1.44
N VAL A 159 -12.21 3.63 -2.32
CA VAL A 159 -12.12 3.44 -3.78
C VAL A 159 -10.69 3.64 -4.30
N LEU A 160 -9.95 4.62 -3.77
CA LEU A 160 -8.54 4.82 -4.12
C LEU A 160 -7.67 3.62 -3.71
N PHE A 161 -7.97 2.97 -2.59
CA PHE A 161 -7.29 1.71 -2.22
C PHE A 161 -7.63 0.57 -3.18
N TRP A 162 -8.87 0.44 -3.65
CA TRP A 162 -9.20 -0.54 -4.70
C TRP A 162 -8.43 -0.25 -5.97
N TRP A 163 -8.36 1.02 -6.37
CA TRP A 163 -7.58 1.44 -7.52
C TRP A 163 -6.08 1.15 -7.35
N LEU A 164 -5.53 1.32 -6.14
CA LEU A 164 -4.15 0.93 -5.82
C LEU A 164 -3.94 -0.58 -5.99
N VAL A 165 -4.84 -1.42 -5.47
CA VAL A 165 -4.79 -2.89 -5.64
C VAL A 165 -4.87 -3.26 -7.12
N ILE A 166 -5.78 -2.63 -7.87
CA ILE A 166 -5.94 -2.85 -9.31
C ILE A 166 -4.65 -2.51 -10.03
N ARG A 167 -4.08 -1.31 -9.85
CA ARG A 167 -2.81 -0.95 -10.50
C ARG A 167 -1.68 -1.92 -10.17
N LEU A 168 -1.62 -2.40 -8.92
CA LEU A 168 -0.61 -3.33 -8.47
C LEU A 168 -0.76 -4.72 -9.11
N GLU A 169 -1.90 -5.37 -8.89
CA GLU A 169 -2.13 -6.76 -9.33
C GLU A 169 -2.36 -6.84 -10.85
N PHE A 170 -3.19 -5.96 -11.41
CA PHE A 170 -3.43 -5.92 -12.85
C PHE A 170 -2.16 -5.52 -13.60
N GLY A 171 -1.41 -4.53 -13.10
CA GLY A 171 -0.11 -4.17 -13.67
C GLY A 171 0.87 -5.35 -13.68
N ALA A 172 0.96 -6.09 -12.58
CA ALA A 172 1.80 -7.29 -12.49
C ALA A 172 1.36 -8.39 -13.48
N GLY A 173 0.06 -8.64 -13.61
CA GLY A 173 -0.48 -9.61 -14.58
C GLY A 173 -0.23 -9.20 -16.03
N MET A 174 -0.43 -7.92 -16.35
CA MET A 174 -0.23 -7.40 -17.71
C MET A 174 1.22 -7.47 -18.15
N ILE A 175 2.18 -7.20 -17.26
CA ILE A 175 3.61 -7.36 -17.54
C ILE A 175 3.93 -8.82 -17.87
N LYS A 176 3.37 -9.78 -17.14
CA LYS A 176 3.58 -11.22 -17.38
C LYS A 176 3.04 -11.66 -18.72
N ILE A 177 1.79 -11.28 -19.03
CA ILE A 177 1.18 -11.61 -20.31
C ILE A 177 1.88 -10.91 -21.46
N ARG A 178 2.41 -9.69 -21.31
CA ARG A 178 3.15 -9.00 -22.37
C ARG A 178 4.59 -9.50 -22.52
N GLY A 179 5.24 -9.86 -21.42
CA GLY A 179 6.69 -10.05 -21.31
C GLY A 179 7.24 -11.32 -21.96
N GLY A 180 6.56 -12.46 -21.83
CA GLY A 180 7.15 -13.74 -22.24
C GLY A 180 6.15 -14.81 -22.67
N ARG A 181 6.61 -15.76 -23.49
CA ARG A 181 5.79 -16.88 -23.98
C ARG A 181 5.51 -17.88 -22.87
N GLU A 182 6.42 -18.06 -21.94
CA GLU A 182 6.31 -18.97 -20.79
C GLU A 182 5.09 -18.69 -19.90
N TRP A 183 4.63 -17.44 -19.81
CA TRP A 183 3.39 -17.08 -19.12
C TRP A 183 2.13 -17.47 -19.91
N ARG A 184 2.21 -17.46 -21.24
CA ARG A 184 1.10 -17.85 -22.15
C ARG A 184 1.04 -19.38 -22.35
N ASP A 185 2.21 -20.02 -22.38
CA ASP A 185 2.40 -21.46 -22.54
C ASP A 185 2.29 -22.21 -21.18
N LEU A 186 2.02 -21.50 -20.08
CA LEU A 186 1.82 -22.02 -18.72
C LEU A 186 3.04 -22.74 -18.12
N THR A 187 4.25 -22.34 -18.52
CA THR A 187 5.52 -22.95 -18.06
C THR A 187 6.32 -22.05 -17.12
N ALA A 188 5.93 -20.79 -16.91
CA ALA A 188 6.69 -19.84 -16.11
C ALA A 188 7.02 -20.33 -14.69
N LEU A 189 6.07 -21.00 -14.02
CA LEU A 189 6.22 -21.44 -12.63
C LEU A 189 7.10 -22.68 -12.46
N MET A 190 7.47 -23.35 -13.56
CA MET A 190 8.37 -24.52 -13.51
C MET A 190 9.76 -24.17 -12.97
N TYR A 191 10.22 -22.94 -13.24
CA TYR A 191 11.54 -22.44 -12.83
C TYR A 191 11.45 -21.24 -11.87
N HIS A 192 10.26 -20.67 -11.66
CA HIS A 192 10.11 -19.47 -10.83
C HIS A 192 10.57 -19.69 -9.39
N HIS A 193 10.14 -20.80 -8.77
CA HIS A 193 10.49 -21.12 -7.38
C HIS A 193 11.99 -21.36 -7.17
N GLU A 194 12.71 -21.77 -8.21
CA GLU A 194 14.16 -21.96 -8.22
C GLU A 194 14.92 -20.63 -8.41
N THR A 195 14.40 -19.75 -9.26
CA THR A 195 15.08 -18.52 -9.72
C THR A 195 14.66 -17.25 -8.99
N GLN A 196 13.70 -17.34 -8.06
CA GLN A 196 13.22 -16.19 -7.30
C GLN A 196 14.32 -15.57 -6.41
N PRO A 197 14.27 -14.25 -6.13
CA PRO A 197 15.40 -13.53 -5.52
C PRO A 197 15.75 -13.95 -4.09
N MET A 198 14.75 -14.25 -3.26
CA MET A 198 14.94 -14.64 -1.85
C MET A 198 14.07 -15.87 -1.54
N PRO A 199 14.57 -17.09 -1.79
CA PRO A 199 13.83 -18.30 -1.47
C PRO A 199 13.68 -18.45 0.05
N GLY A 200 12.48 -18.83 0.48
CA GLY A 200 12.16 -19.19 1.85
C GLY A 200 12.27 -20.71 2.11
N PRO A 201 11.97 -21.15 3.34
CA PRO A 201 12.11 -22.56 3.74
C PRO A 201 11.27 -23.55 2.92
N LEU A 202 10.13 -23.10 2.36
CA LEU A 202 9.23 -23.95 1.55
C LEU A 202 9.45 -23.81 0.04
N SER A 203 10.32 -22.90 -0.42
CA SER A 203 10.55 -22.64 -1.85
C SER A 203 11.05 -23.88 -2.58
N ARG A 204 11.92 -24.67 -1.94
CA ARG A 204 12.40 -25.92 -2.52
C ARG A 204 11.27 -26.93 -2.70
N GLN A 205 10.41 -27.09 -1.69
CA GLN A 205 9.28 -28.01 -1.77
C GLN A 205 8.30 -27.57 -2.85
N ALA A 206 8.03 -26.26 -2.96
CA ALA A 206 7.22 -25.70 -4.01
C ALA A 206 7.80 -25.99 -5.40
N HIS A 207 9.12 -25.78 -5.61
CA HIS A 207 9.79 -26.09 -6.88
C HIS A 207 9.73 -27.57 -7.28
N LEU A 208 9.70 -28.48 -6.31
CA LEU A 208 9.66 -29.93 -6.58
C LEU A 208 8.24 -30.45 -6.87
N LEU A 209 7.22 -29.59 -6.87
CA LEU A 209 5.87 -29.99 -7.23
C LEU A 209 5.80 -30.40 -8.72
N PRO A 210 4.85 -31.27 -9.09
CA PRO A 210 4.79 -31.79 -10.45
C PRO A 210 4.36 -30.70 -11.45
N PRO A 211 4.73 -30.82 -12.75
CA PRO A 211 4.44 -29.80 -13.77
C PRO A 211 2.97 -29.39 -13.90
N TRP A 212 2.02 -30.31 -13.67
CA TRP A 212 0.60 -29.96 -13.72
C TRP A 212 0.22 -28.93 -12.64
N PHE A 213 0.86 -28.99 -11.46
CA PHE A 213 0.62 -28.05 -10.38
C PHE A 213 1.14 -26.66 -10.77
N HIS A 214 2.34 -26.57 -11.34
CA HIS A 214 2.88 -25.30 -11.82
C HIS A 214 2.05 -24.66 -12.94
N ARG A 215 1.43 -25.45 -13.82
CA ARG A 215 0.46 -24.92 -14.79
C ARG A 215 -0.77 -24.32 -14.11
N LEU A 216 -1.27 -24.98 -13.06
CA LEU A 216 -2.36 -24.44 -12.24
C LEU A 216 -1.94 -23.17 -11.50
N GLU A 217 -0.70 -23.08 -11.01
CA GLU A 217 -0.18 -21.84 -10.41
C GLU A 217 -0.16 -20.69 -11.42
N VAL A 218 0.23 -20.93 -12.67
CA VAL A 218 0.18 -19.89 -13.73
C VAL A 218 -1.26 -19.45 -13.98
N ILE A 219 -2.20 -20.41 -14.09
CA ILE A 219 -3.62 -20.10 -14.28
C ILE A 219 -4.16 -19.31 -13.08
N GLY A 220 -3.87 -19.76 -11.86
CA GLY A 220 -4.25 -19.08 -10.62
C GLY A 220 -3.69 -17.67 -10.54
N ASN A 221 -2.43 -17.48 -10.95
CA ASN A 221 -1.82 -16.16 -11.06
C ASN A 221 -2.58 -15.27 -12.06
N HIS A 222 -2.93 -15.78 -13.24
CA HIS A 222 -3.68 -15.00 -14.23
C HIS A 222 -5.07 -14.63 -13.73
N VAL A 223 -5.78 -15.55 -13.09
CA VAL A 223 -7.09 -15.26 -12.48
C VAL A 223 -6.96 -14.19 -11.39
N ALA A 224 -5.99 -14.34 -10.49
CA ALA A 224 -5.82 -13.44 -9.35
C ALA A 224 -5.30 -12.06 -9.73
N GLN A 225 -4.52 -11.93 -10.81
CA GLN A 225 -3.95 -10.65 -11.23
C GLN A 225 -4.74 -9.96 -12.35
N LEU A 226 -5.32 -10.71 -13.30
CA LEU A 226 -6.03 -10.11 -14.43
C LEU A 226 -7.54 -10.01 -14.20
N GLY A 227 -8.12 -10.92 -13.42
CA GLY A 227 -9.56 -11.00 -13.19
C GLY A 227 -9.99 -10.45 -11.83
N ALA A 228 -9.47 -11.04 -10.75
CA ALA A 228 -9.89 -10.73 -9.37
C ALA A 228 -9.83 -9.24 -8.99
N PRO A 229 -8.84 -8.42 -9.43
CA PRO A 229 -8.78 -7.02 -9.02
C PRO A 229 -10.00 -6.21 -9.47
N TRP A 230 -10.63 -6.56 -10.60
CA TRP A 230 -11.82 -5.86 -11.09
C TRP A 230 -13.06 -6.14 -10.23
N LEU A 231 -13.10 -7.28 -9.54
CA LEU A 231 -14.19 -7.60 -8.62
C LEU A 231 -14.19 -6.67 -7.40
N LEU A 232 -13.06 -6.06 -7.05
CA LEU A 232 -12.97 -5.08 -5.94
C LEU A 232 -13.79 -3.81 -6.23
N LEU A 233 -14.16 -3.54 -7.48
CA LEU A 233 -15.06 -2.43 -7.83
C LEU A 233 -16.53 -2.78 -7.62
N ALA A 234 -16.88 -4.07 -7.52
CA ALA A 234 -18.27 -4.50 -7.38
C ALA A 234 -19.02 -3.81 -6.22
N PRO A 235 -18.42 -3.57 -5.04
CA PRO A 235 -19.10 -2.88 -3.95
C PRO A 235 -19.65 -1.50 -4.34
N ILE A 236 -19.07 -0.80 -5.35
CA ILE A 236 -19.56 0.52 -5.79
C ILE A 236 -21.01 0.46 -6.27
N LEU A 237 -21.43 -0.70 -6.80
CA LEU A 237 -22.81 -0.94 -7.22
C LEU A 237 -23.78 -0.89 -6.02
N GLY A 238 -23.28 -1.05 -4.80
CA GLY A 238 -24.03 -0.88 -3.55
C GLY A 238 -24.60 0.52 -3.34
N LEU A 239 -24.14 1.53 -4.10
CA LEU A 239 -24.74 2.87 -4.15
C LEU A 239 -26.13 2.87 -4.81
N TRP A 240 -26.40 1.91 -5.72
CA TRP A 240 -27.68 1.80 -6.43
C TRP A 240 -28.45 0.53 -6.07
N ILE A 241 -27.74 -0.54 -5.70
CA ILE A 241 -28.28 -1.84 -5.39
C ILE A 241 -28.13 -2.07 -3.88
N PRO A 242 -29.19 -1.89 -3.06
CA PRO A 242 -29.11 -1.99 -1.61
C PRO A 242 -29.02 -3.44 -1.10
N ALA A 243 -28.33 -4.33 -1.80
CA ALA A 243 -28.16 -5.75 -1.49
C ALA A 243 -26.76 -6.04 -0.92
N PRO A 244 -26.57 -7.15 -0.18
CA PRO A 244 -25.25 -7.56 0.29
C PRO A 244 -24.36 -8.11 -0.84
N LEU A 245 -24.96 -8.54 -1.96
CA LEU A 245 -24.27 -9.22 -3.06
C LEU A 245 -23.06 -8.44 -3.62
N PRO A 246 -23.14 -7.12 -3.92
CA PRO A 246 -21.98 -6.36 -4.39
C PRO A 246 -20.78 -6.37 -3.43
N ALA A 247 -21.03 -6.31 -2.12
CA ALA A 247 -19.98 -6.38 -1.10
C ALA A 247 -19.37 -7.79 -1.02
N ILE A 248 -20.20 -8.84 -1.12
CA ILE A 248 -19.74 -10.24 -1.13
C ILE A 248 -18.83 -10.50 -2.34
N VAL A 249 -19.20 -10.00 -3.53
CA VAL A 249 -18.38 -10.14 -4.74
C VAL A 249 -17.03 -9.44 -4.57
N GLY A 250 -17.02 -8.22 -4.02
CA GLY A 250 -15.78 -7.50 -3.71
C GLY A 250 -14.88 -8.25 -2.73
N ALA A 251 -15.47 -8.76 -1.64
CA ALA A 251 -14.75 -9.55 -0.64
C ALA A 251 -14.22 -10.88 -1.20
N ALA A 252 -14.95 -11.53 -2.11
CA ALA A 252 -14.48 -12.73 -2.78
C ALA A 252 -13.27 -12.44 -3.70
N GLY A 253 -13.32 -11.34 -4.46
CA GLY A 253 -12.18 -10.87 -5.25
C GLY A 253 -10.94 -10.58 -4.40
N ALA A 254 -11.13 -9.86 -3.29
CA ALA A 254 -10.06 -9.64 -2.32
C ALA A 254 -9.54 -10.94 -1.72
N GLY A 255 -10.41 -11.90 -1.40
CA GLY A 255 -10.03 -13.21 -0.88
C GLY A 255 -9.13 -13.99 -1.84
N VAL A 256 -9.42 -13.95 -3.14
CA VAL A 256 -8.55 -14.55 -4.17
C VAL A 256 -7.18 -13.88 -4.18
N VAL A 257 -7.12 -12.55 -4.18
CA VAL A 257 -5.85 -11.80 -4.11
C VAL A 257 -5.09 -12.16 -2.83
N ILE A 258 -5.74 -12.12 -1.67
CA ILE A 258 -5.10 -12.44 -0.38
C ILE A 258 -4.56 -13.87 -0.36
N ALA A 259 -5.33 -14.85 -0.85
CA ALA A 259 -4.93 -16.25 -0.87
C ALA A 259 -3.68 -16.47 -1.75
N THR A 260 -3.62 -15.86 -2.94
CA THR A 260 -2.44 -15.98 -3.80
C THR A 260 -1.23 -15.25 -3.22
N GLN A 261 -1.41 -14.11 -2.57
CA GLN A 261 -0.31 -13.41 -1.90
C GLN A 261 0.23 -14.19 -0.69
N LEU A 262 -0.65 -14.85 0.08
CA LEU A 262 -0.24 -15.76 1.15
C LEU A 262 0.54 -16.96 0.62
N TRP A 263 0.13 -17.52 -0.52
CA TRP A 263 0.91 -18.56 -1.20
C TRP A 263 2.31 -18.06 -1.54
N LEU A 264 2.45 -16.86 -2.12
CA LEU A 264 3.75 -16.26 -2.44
C LEU A 264 4.62 -16.02 -1.19
N VAL A 265 4.02 -15.61 -0.06
CA VAL A 265 4.73 -15.47 1.22
C VAL A 265 5.24 -16.81 1.76
N LEU A 266 4.47 -17.88 1.58
CA LEU A 266 4.87 -19.22 2.01
C LEU A 266 6.01 -19.76 1.14
N THR A 267 5.92 -19.55 -0.17
CA THR A 267 6.86 -20.15 -1.15
C THR A 267 8.01 -19.23 -1.55
N GLY A 268 8.12 -18.03 -0.99
CA GLY A 268 9.15 -17.05 -1.34
C GLY A 268 9.14 -15.81 -0.44
N ASN A 269 10.08 -14.90 -0.64
CA ASN A 269 10.16 -13.64 0.09
C ASN A 269 10.39 -12.47 -0.88
N PHE A 270 9.46 -11.51 -0.89
CA PHE A 270 9.56 -10.28 -1.71
C PHE A 270 9.49 -9.04 -0.81
N ALA A 271 10.22 -9.09 0.31
CA ALA A 271 10.18 -8.10 1.38
C ALA A 271 8.74 -7.91 1.89
N TRP A 272 8.24 -6.68 1.92
CA TRP A 272 6.86 -6.39 2.32
C TRP A 272 5.91 -6.23 1.13
N LEU A 273 6.30 -6.56 -0.10
CA LEU A 273 5.40 -6.42 -1.25
C LEU A 273 4.10 -7.22 -1.05
N ASN A 274 4.22 -8.53 -0.82
CA ASN A 274 3.04 -9.40 -0.66
C ASN A 274 2.23 -9.03 0.59
N TRP A 275 2.90 -8.71 1.69
CA TRP A 275 2.24 -8.26 2.92
C TRP A 275 1.48 -6.95 2.71
N ALA A 276 2.06 -5.99 1.98
CA ALA A 276 1.38 -4.76 1.59
C ALA A 276 0.17 -5.06 0.74
N THR A 277 0.29 -5.89 -0.30
CA THR A 277 -0.84 -6.32 -1.15
C THR A 277 -1.95 -6.94 -0.33
N ILE A 278 -1.64 -7.86 0.59
CA ILE A 278 -2.62 -8.50 1.48
C ILE A 278 -3.37 -7.42 2.26
N VAL A 279 -2.65 -6.52 2.93
CA VAL A 279 -3.24 -5.44 3.73
C VAL A 279 -4.13 -4.54 2.87
N ILE A 280 -3.66 -4.09 1.70
CA ILE A 280 -4.47 -3.20 0.85
C ILE A 280 -5.65 -3.90 0.20
N ALA A 281 -5.59 -5.22 -0.04
CA ALA A 281 -6.72 -5.99 -0.57
C ALA A 281 -7.91 -6.06 0.41
N PHE A 282 -7.67 -5.97 1.72
CA PHE A 282 -8.74 -5.85 2.73
C PHE A 282 -9.61 -4.60 2.55
N SER A 283 -9.18 -3.61 1.75
CA SER A 283 -10.01 -2.45 1.40
C SER A 283 -11.36 -2.82 0.77
N ALA A 284 -11.48 -3.98 0.13
CA ALA A 284 -12.74 -4.46 -0.47
C ALA A 284 -13.55 -5.40 0.45
N VAL A 285 -13.08 -5.65 1.68
CA VAL A 285 -13.78 -6.49 2.67
C VAL A 285 -14.68 -5.60 3.53
N GLY A 286 -15.90 -5.37 3.07
CA GLY A 286 -16.96 -4.73 3.83
C GLY A 286 -17.74 -5.74 4.68
N ILE A 287 -17.97 -5.42 5.96
CA ILE A 287 -18.83 -6.19 6.86
C ILE A 287 -20.14 -5.42 7.02
N PRO A 288 -21.29 -5.95 6.57
CA PRO A 288 -22.58 -5.33 6.82
C PRO A 288 -22.83 -5.22 8.32
N THR A 289 -22.80 -4.02 8.88
CA THR A 289 -22.96 -3.80 10.33
C THR A 289 -24.40 -3.61 10.75
N GLY A 290 -25.33 -3.49 9.79
CA GLY A 290 -26.73 -3.12 10.07
C GLY A 290 -26.88 -1.68 10.60
N ALA A 291 -25.78 -0.91 10.66
CA ALA A 291 -25.82 0.50 11.03
C ALA A 291 -26.73 1.28 10.05
N PRO A 292 -27.41 2.34 10.52
CA PRO A 292 -28.19 3.19 9.63
C PRO A 292 -27.28 3.65 8.49
N ARG A 293 -27.63 3.27 7.25
CA ARG A 293 -26.84 3.69 6.09
C ARG A 293 -26.78 5.23 6.05
N HIS A 294 -27.94 5.86 6.30
CA HIS A 294 -28.08 7.30 6.38
C HIS A 294 -27.91 7.77 7.84
N ALA A 295 -26.72 8.25 8.20
CA ALA A 295 -26.62 9.17 9.33
C ALA A 295 -27.28 10.50 8.92
N PRO A 296 -28.13 11.12 9.75
CA PRO A 296 -28.78 12.37 9.39
C PRO A 296 -27.71 13.41 9.05
N THR A 297 -27.79 13.95 7.83
CA THR A 297 -27.02 15.14 7.48
C THR A 297 -27.46 16.26 8.41
N VAL A 298 -26.53 16.86 9.12
CA VAL A 298 -26.78 18.07 9.91
C VAL A 298 -26.01 19.20 9.22
N PRO A 299 -26.65 19.88 8.24
CA PRO A 299 -26.09 21.05 7.61
C PRO A 299 -25.86 22.16 8.66
N PRO A 300 -24.83 23.01 8.49
CA PRO A 300 -23.93 23.07 7.34
C PRO A 300 -22.64 22.24 7.51
N TRP A 301 -22.45 21.54 8.64
CA TRP A 301 -21.12 21.07 9.04
C TRP A 301 -20.87 19.57 8.83
N SER A 302 -21.91 18.76 8.55
CA SER A 302 -21.75 17.31 8.36
C SER A 302 -22.54 16.76 7.16
N ILE A 303 -21.91 15.85 6.42
CA ILE A 303 -22.47 15.11 5.28
C ILE A 303 -22.21 13.62 5.54
N ASP A 304 -23.25 12.79 5.56
CA ASP A 304 -23.17 11.33 5.77
C ASP A 304 -22.35 10.91 7.01
N GLY A 305 -22.37 11.72 8.08
CA GLY A 305 -21.58 11.48 9.30
C GLY A 305 -20.11 11.91 9.23
N LEU A 306 -19.66 12.48 8.11
CA LEU A 306 -18.35 13.12 7.95
C LEU A 306 -18.46 14.63 8.11
N SER A 307 -17.44 15.27 8.70
CA SER A 307 -17.38 16.74 8.73
C SER A 307 -17.13 17.31 7.32
N LEU A 308 -17.72 18.47 7.01
CA LEU A 308 -17.57 19.13 5.71
C LEU A 308 -16.09 19.38 5.32
N PRO A 309 -15.20 19.85 6.23
CA PRO A 309 -13.78 19.99 5.90
C PRO A 309 -13.12 18.65 5.54
N TRP A 310 -13.53 17.55 6.19
CA TRP A 310 -13.01 16.22 5.91
C TRP A 310 -13.46 15.71 4.54
N CYS A 311 -14.74 15.93 4.17
CA CYS A 311 -15.23 15.64 2.82
C CYS A 311 -14.46 16.44 1.75
N ALA A 312 -14.18 17.72 2.00
CA ALA A 312 -13.43 18.56 1.08
C ALA A 312 -11.99 18.07 0.88
N VAL A 313 -11.29 17.75 1.98
CA VAL A 313 -9.90 17.24 1.93
C VAL A 313 -9.84 15.90 1.20
N THR A 314 -10.71 14.94 1.54
CA THR A 314 -10.72 13.62 0.91
C THR A 314 -11.10 13.68 -0.56
N SER A 315 -11.99 14.59 -0.95
CA SER A 315 -12.33 14.86 -2.35
C SER A 315 -11.15 15.47 -3.12
N ALA A 316 -10.46 16.45 -2.54
CA ALA A 316 -9.28 17.06 -3.15
C ALA A 316 -8.17 16.03 -3.37
N VAL A 317 -7.94 15.14 -2.39
CA VAL A 317 -6.98 14.03 -2.50
C VAL A 317 -7.40 13.07 -3.62
N ALA A 318 -8.69 12.73 -3.73
CA ALA A 318 -9.18 11.86 -4.80
C ALA A 318 -8.94 12.47 -6.20
N VAL A 319 -9.25 13.75 -6.39
CA VAL A 319 -8.99 14.46 -7.65
C VAL A 319 -7.50 14.47 -7.99
N LEU A 320 -6.64 14.79 -7.01
CA LEU A 320 -5.19 14.77 -7.18
C LEU A 320 -4.69 13.38 -7.57
N TYR A 321 -5.16 12.33 -6.90
CA TYR A 321 -4.73 10.95 -7.14
C TYR A 321 -5.15 10.44 -8.52
N VAL A 322 -6.38 10.76 -8.94
CA VAL A 322 -6.87 10.44 -10.29
C VAL A 322 -6.01 11.14 -11.35
N TRP A 323 -5.70 12.43 -11.15
CA TRP A 323 -4.83 13.18 -12.06
C TRP A 323 -3.42 12.57 -12.15
N LEU A 324 -2.82 12.24 -11.00
CA LEU A 324 -1.51 11.57 -10.94
C LEU A 324 -1.53 10.15 -11.54
N SER A 325 -2.70 9.51 -11.59
CA SER A 325 -2.85 8.17 -12.16
C SER A 325 -2.89 8.16 -13.69
N VAL A 326 -3.10 9.30 -14.37
CA VAL A 326 -3.24 9.35 -15.85
C VAL A 326 -2.08 8.68 -16.60
N PRO A 327 -0.79 8.92 -16.28
CA PRO A 327 0.31 8.24 -16.95
C PRO A 327 0.31 6.73 -16.70
N ALA A 328 -0.07 6.29 -15.50
CA ALA A 328 -0.16 4.87 -15.17
C ALA A 328 -1.26 4.19 -15.98
N VAL A 329 -2.45 4.81 -16.08
CA VAL A 329 -3.58 4.31 -16.88
C VAL A 329 -3.21 4.18 -18.36
N ARG A 330 -2.46 5.14 -18.92
CA ARG A 330 -2.01 5.08 -20.32
C ARG A 330 -1.04 3.92 -20.60
N ASN A 331 -0.37 3.41 -19.58
CA ASN A 331 0.59 2.30 -19.68
C ASN A 331 -0.01 0.93 -19.35
N LEU A 332 -1.16 0.89 -18.66
CA LEU A 332 -1.90 -0.34 -18.36
C LEU A 332 -2.48 -0.94 -19.64
#